data_AF-A0A2K0VUW7-F1
#
_entry.id   AF-A0A2K0VUW7-F1
#
_cell.length_a   1.000
_cell.length_b   1.000
_cell.length_c   1.000
_cell.angle_alpha   90.00
_cell.angle_beta   90.00
_cell.angle_gamma   90.00
#
_symmetry.space_group_name_H-M   'P 1'
#
loop_
_entity.id
_entity.type
_entity.pdbx_description
1 polymer ?
#
loop_
_entity_poly.entity_id
_entity_poly.type
_entity_poly.pdbx_seq_one_letter_code
_entity_poly.pdbx_strand_id
1 'polypeptide(L)' 'MKFRVANKATIHETKELQCWEAPDGSGAGCVSQFLHFTDTNKETGVGSKSSTLLIASIKVVDGRQMLVELTEVMKAAP' A
#
# COMPACT_ATOMS: atom_id res chain seq x y z
N MET A 1 10.97 13.21 -1.66
CA MET A 1 10.77 11.74 -1.74
C MET A 1 12.03 11.03 -1.21
N LYS A 2 12.22 10.95 0.12
CA LYS A 2 13.42 10.36 0.76
C LYS A 2 13.16 9.07 1.56
N PHE A 3 11.88 8.66 1.69
CA PHE A 3 11.48 7.53 2.53
C PHE A 3 12.22 6.22 2.18
N ARG A 4 12.26 5.85 0.88
CA ARG A 4 12.96 4.63 0.43
C ARG A 4 14.49 4.69 0.56
N VAL A 5 15.06 5.90 0.62
CA VAL A 5 16.51 6.08 0.75
C VAL A 5 16.91 5.89 2.21
N ALA A 6 16.23 6.59 3.13
CA ALA A 6 16.55 6.60 4.55
C ALA A 6 16.11 5.31 5.27
N ASN A 7 14.96 4.74 4.90
CA ASN A 7 14.36 3.65 5.65
C ASN A 7 14.09 2.41 4.79
N LYS A 8 14.01 1.26 5.45
CA LYS A 8 13.61 -0.04 4.90
C LYS A 8 12.29 -0.44 5.55
N ALA A 9 11.24 -0.55 4.74
CA ALA A 9 9.99 -1.16 5.16
C ALA A 9 10.04 -2.68 5.00
N THR A 10 9.65 -3.42 6.03
CA THR A 10 9.42 -4.87 6.00
C THR A 10 7.95 -5.12 6.29
N ILE A 11 7.20 -5.62 5.32
CA ILE A 11 5.79 -5.95 5.46
C ILE A 11 5.70 -7.32 6.14
N HIS A 12 4.96 -7.39 7.24
CA HIS A 12 4.73 -8.64 8.00
C HIS A 12 3.40 -9.27 7.66
N GLU A 13 2.39 -8.44 7.43
CA GLU A 13 1.04 -8.87 7.14
C GLU A 13 0.38 -7.89 6.19
N THR A 14 -0.35 -8.44 5.22
CA THR A 14 -1.30 -7.73 4.39
C THR A 14 -2.64 -8.43 4.55
N LYS A 15 -3.63 -7.72 5.07
CA LYS A 15 -4.99 -8.19 5.21
C LYS A 15 -5.89 -7.43 4.25
N GLU A 16 -6.40 -8.12 3.25
CA GLU A 16 -7.45 -7.56 2.39
C GLU A 16 -8.73 -7.40 3.23
N LEU A 17 -9.31 -6.20 3.17
CA LEU A 17 -10.57 -5.88 3.84
C LEU A 17 -11.72 -5.93 2.85
N GLN A 18 -11.52 -5.33 1.68
CA GLN A 18 -12.49 -5.29 0.59
C GLN A 18 -11.76 -5.33 -0.74
N CYS A 19 -12.29 -6.11 -1.68
CA CYS A 19 -11.84 -6.14 -3.06
C CYS A 19 -13.06 -5.95 -3.96
N TRP A 20 -12.89 -5.17 -5.01
CA TRP A 20 -13.86 -5.03 -6.09
C TRP A 20 -13.14 -5.21 -7.41
N GLU A 21 -13.64 -6.16 -8.21
CA GLU A 21 -13.20 -6.39 -9.57
C GLU A 21 -14.23 -5.82 -10.54
N ALA A 22 -13.77 -5.17 -11.61
CA ALA A 22 -14.66 -4.65 -12.62
C ALA A 22 -15.40 -5.82 -13.32
N PRO A 23 -16.75 -5.75 -13.43
CA PRO A 23 -17.55 -6.86 -13.93
C PRO A 23 -17.39 -7.10 -15.45
N ASP A 24 -16.71 -6.18 -16.15
CA ASP A 24 -16.46 -6.24 -17.58
C ASP A 24 -15.28 -7.17 -17.95
N GLY A 25 -14.65 -7.80 -16.97
CA GLY A 25 -13.49 -8.68 -17.19
C GLY A 25 -12.25 -7.94 -17.66
N SER A 26 -12.22 -6.61 -17.55
CA SER A 26 -11.06 -5.79 -17.96
C SER A 26 -9.82 -6.04 -17.12
N GLY A 27 -9.96 -6.61 -15.92
CA GLY A 27 -8.88 -6.69 -14.93
C GLY A 27 -8.63 -5.36 -14.21
N ALA A 28 -9.49 -4.36 -14.40
CA ALA A 28 -9.57 -3.19 -13.54
C ALA A 28 -10.25 -3.53 -12.22
N GLY A 29 -10.00 -2.73 -11.19
CA GLY A 29 -10.57 -2.97 -9.87
C GLY A 29 -10.01 -2.05 -8.81
N CYS A 30 -10.41 -2.28 -7.57
CA CYS A 30 -9.83 -1.63 -6.41
C CYS A 30 -9.76 -2.59 -5.22
N VAL A 31 -8.76 -2.40 -4.37
CA VAL A 31 -8.58 -3.16 -3.13
C VAL A 31 -8.30 -2.21 -1.97
N SER A 32 -8.97 -2.47 -0.85
CA SER A 32 -8.71 -1.86 0.45
C SER A 32 -8.03 -2.91 1.33
N GLN A 33 -6.85 -2.58 1.84
CA GLN A 33 -6.00 -3.51 2.56
C GLN A 33 -5.38 -2.85 3.78
N PHE A 34 -5.33 -3.59 4.88
CA PHE A 34 -4.64 -3.19 6.09
C PHE A 34 -3.27 -3.86 6.14
N LEU A 35 -2.22 -3.06 6.33
CA LEU A 35 -0.85 -3.54 6.36
C LEU A 35 -0.26 -3.37 7.76
N HIS A 36 0.47 -4.39 8.20
CA HIS A 36 1.39 -4.30 9.33
C HIS A 36 2.82 -4.36 8.81
N PHE A 37 3.65 -3.39 9.19
CA PHE A 37 5.03 -3.31 8.73
C PHE A 37 5.96 -2.77 9.83
N THR A 38 7.23 -3.09 9.70
CA THR A 38 8.30 -2.39 10.41
C THR A 38 8.98 -1.45 9.44
N ASP A 39 9.10 -0.18 9.82
CA ASP A 39 9.99 0.77 9.17
C ASP A 39 11.30 0.87 9.95
N THR A 40 12.41 0.57 9.30
CA THR A 40 13.75 0.58 9.92
C THR A 40 14.61 1.65 9.29
N ASN A 41 15.09 2.60 10.09
CA ASN A 41 16.09 3.56 9.64
C ASN A 41 17.41 2.82 9.33
N LYS A 42 17.94 3.00 8.12
CA LYS A 42 19.13 2.26 7.66
C LYS A 42 20.43 2.73 8.30
N GLU A 43 20.50 3.98 8.75
CA GLU A 43 21.70 4.54 9.37
C GLU A 43 21.81 4.13 10.85
N THR A 44 20.69 4.19 11.59
CA THR A 44 20.69 3.91 13.03
C THR A 44 20.28 2.48 13.39
N GLY A 45 19.65 1.76 12.46
CA GLY A 45 19.06 0.44 12.71
C GLY A 45 17.80 0.47 13.56
N VAL A 46 17.33 1.64 14.00
CA VAL A 46 16.12 1.76 14.82
C VAL A 46 14.89 1.42 13.97
N GLY A 47 14.08 0.48 14.48
CA GLY A 47 12.85 0.03 13.84
C GLY A 47 11.60 0.45 14.60
N SER A 48 10.58 0.88 13.86
CA SER A 48 9.25 1.19 14.39
C SER A 48 8.21 0.29 13.73
N LYS A 49 7.40 -0.39 14.54
CA LYS A 49 6.25 -1.16 14.06
C LYS A 49 5.07 -0.22 13.87
N SER A 50 4.45 -0.31 12.70
CA SER A 50 3.34 0.53 12.30
C SER A 50 2.29 -0.28 11.56
N SER A 51 1.11 0.31 11.42
CA SER A 51 0.06 -0.20 10.57
C SER A 51 -0.59 0.92 9.78
N THR A 52 -1.04 0.63 8.57
CA THR A 52 -1.69 1.61 7.70
C THR A 52 -2.78 0.95 6.88
N LEU A 53 -3.78 1.74 6.48
CA LEU A 53 -4.81 1.32 5.54
C LEU A 53 -4.45 1.90 4.16
N LEU A 54 -4.32 1.01 3.17
CA LEU A 54 -4.09 1.40 1.79
C LEU A 54 -5.33 1.09 0.94
N ILE A 55 -5.69 2.03 0.08
CA ILE A 55 -6.66 1.82 -0.98
C ILE A 55 -5.89 1.95 -2.30
N ALA A 56 -5.92 0.90 -3.11
CA ALA A 56 -5.25 0.85 -4.40
C ALA A 56 -6.29 0.64 -5.51
N SER A 57 -6.24 1.48 -6.54
CA SER A 57 -7.10 1.36 -7.72
C SER A 57 -6.25 0.99 -8.93
N ILE A 58 -6.70 0.00 -9.69
CA ILE A 58 -6.04 -0.51 -10.89
C ILE A 58 -6.93 -0.25 -12.10
N LYS A 59 -6.32 0.19 -13.20
CA LYS A 59 -6.94 0.25 -14.53
C LYS A 59 -6.10 -0.53 -15.52
N VAL A 60 -6.70 -0.92 -16.64
CA VAL A 60 -5.97 -1.45 -17.79
C VAL A 60 -5.78 -0.36 -18.83
N VAL A 61 -4.52 -0.06 -19.15
CA VAL A 61 -4.12 0.90 -20.18
C VAL A 61 -3.24 0.15 -21.17
N ASP A 62 -3.61 0.18 -22.46
CA ASP A 62 -2.91 -0.52 -23.54
C ASP A 62 -2.65 -2.01 -23.23
N GLY A 63 -3.64 -2.68 -22.63
CA GLY A 63 -3.57 -4.10 -22.27
C GLY A 63 -2.72 -4.42 -21.03
N ARG A 64 -2.25 -3.41 -20.29
CA ARG A 64 -1.45 -3.60 -19.06
C ARG A 64 -2.19 -3.09 -17.84
N GLN A 65 -2.17 -3.87 -16.76
CA GLN A 65 -2.65 -3.41 -15.45
C GLN A 65 -1.70 -2.35 -14.90
N MET A 66 -2.28 -1.20 -14.54
CA MET A 66 -1.58 -0.02 -14.05
C MET A 66 -2.21 0.41 -12.73
N LEU A 67 -1.40 0.61 -11.70
CA LEU A 67 -1.81 1.29 -10.47
C LEU A 67 -2.06 2.77 -10.81
N VAL A 68 -3.31 3.20 -10.69
CA VAL A 68 -3.70 4.58 -11.04
C VAL A 68 -3.94 5.47 -9.83
N GLU A 69 -4.22 4.87 -8.68
CA GLU A 69 -4.39 5.58 -7.43
C GLU A 69 -3.88 4.72 -6.28
N LEU A 70 -3.15 5.34 -5.37
CA LEU A 70 -2.74 4.74 -4.10
C LEU A 70 -2.96 5.76 -3.00
N THR A 71 -3.93 5.50 -2.15
CA THR A 71 -4.27 6.36 -1.03
C THR A 71 -3.88 5.68 0.26
N GLU A 72 -3.05 6.35 1.05
CA GLU A 72 -2.68 5.94 2.40
C GLU A 72 -3.53 6.70 3.42
N VAL A 73 -4.28 5.96 4.25
CA VAL A 73 -5.10 6.54 5.32
C VAL A 73 -4.29 6.50 6.61
N MET A 74 -3.72 7.64 6.97
CA MET A 74 -3.00 7.82 8.23
C MET A 74 -3.97 8.18 9.35
N LYS A 75 -3.77 7.60 10.53
CA LYS A 75 -4.43 8.07 11.75
C LYS A 75 -3.92 9.49 12.04
N ALA A 76 -4.84 10.44 12.22
CA ALA A 76 -4.47 11.79 12.65
C ALA A 76 -3.72 11.72 14.00
N ALA A 77 -2.60 12.45 14.10
CA ALA A 77 -1.94 12.62 15.37
C ALA A 77 -2.89 13.34 16.35
N PRO A 78 -2.97 12.93 17.63
CA PRO A 78 -3.72 13.65 18.65
C PRO A 78 -3.26 15.10 18.82
#